data_AF-A0A949PCN7-F1
#
_entry.id   AF-A0A949PCN7-F1
#
_cell.length_a   1.000
_cell.length_b   1.000
_cell.length_c   1.000
_cell.angle_alpha   90.00
_cell.angle_beta   90.00
_cell.angle_gamma   90.00
#
_symmetry.space_group_name_H-M   'P 1'
#
loop_
_entity.id
_entity.type
_entity.pdbx_description
1 polymer ?
#
loop_
_entity_poly.entity_id
_entity_poly.type
_entity_poly.pdbx_seq_one_letter_code
_entity_poly.pdbx_strand_id
1 'polypeptide(L)'
;SAASDVYKRQVIKGAEKLIQEKKIGSIQFEYNYLWKNTSNTIEDVFTILSENYHIYRLTFWGKIATKKFQNSLESYPSASNYIAILK
;
A
#
# COMPACT_ATOMS: atom_id res chain seq x y z
N SER A 1 14.52 21.84 6.00
CA SER A 1 14.62 23.11 5.22
C SER A 1 13.54 23.11 4.15
N ALA A 2 13.07 24.28 3.71
CA ALA A 2 12.01 24.37 2.69
C ALA A 2 12.33 23.58 1.40
N ALA A 3 13.60 23.47 1.03
CA ALA A 3 14.07 22.70 -0.11
C ALA A 3 13.78 21.18 0.02
N SER A 4 13.93 20.60 1.23
CA SER A 4 13.61 19.20 1.49
C SER A 4 12.11 18.92 1.32
N ASP A 5 11.26 19.87 1.70
CA ASP A 5 9.81 19.67 1.66
C ASP A 5 9.26 19.78 0.22
N VAL A 6 9.86 20.64 -0.60
CA VAL A 6 9.56 20.72 -2.04
C VAL A 6 9.92 19.41 -2.74
N TYR A 7 11.11 18.86 -2.46
CA TYR A 7 11.54 17.59 -3.03
C TYR A 7 10.60 16.43 -2.66
N LYS A 8 10.26 16.29 -1.38
CA LYS A 8 9.31 15.27 -0.90
C LYS A 8 7.97 15.35 -1.63
N ARG A 9 7.42 16.55 -1.84
CA ARG A 9 6.18 16.75 -2.59
C ARG A 9 6.29 16.31 -4.06
N GLN A 10 7.44 16.56 -4.70
CA GLN A 10 7.66 16.12 -6.07
C GLN A 10 7.73 14.59 -6.19
N VAL A 11 8.39 13.93 -5.23
CA VAL A 11 8.45 12.47 -5.17
C VAL A 11 7.06 11.86 -5.03
N ILE A 12 6.24 12.38 -4.10
CA ILE A 12 4.86 11.90 -3.90
C ILE A 12 4.02 12.06 -5.17
N LYS A 13 4.05 13.24 -5.79
CA LYS A 13 3.34 13.49 -7.05
C LYS A 13 3.80 12.58 -8.19
N GLY A 14 5.10 12.29 -8.25
CA GLY A 14 5.66 11.35 -9.22
C GLY A 14 5.11 9.94 -9.02
N ALA A 15 5.08 9.46 -7.77
CA ALA A 15 4.54 8.14 -7.45
C ALA A 15 3.04 8.04 -7.77
N GLU A 16 2.23 9.03 -7.37
CA GLU A 16 0.81 9.12 -7.70
C GLU A 16 0.57 9.03 -9.21
N LYS A 17 1.33 9.81 -9.99
CA LYS A 17 1.24 9.80 -11.46
C LYS A 17 1.55 8.41 -12.04
N LEU A 18 2.60 7.74 -11.57
CA LEU A 18 2.96 6.39 -12.06
C LEU A 18 1.88 5.35 -11.73
N ILE A 19 1.25 5.46 -10.57
CA ILE A 19 0.12 4.60 -10.15
C ILE A 19 -1.09 4.84 -11.05
N GLN A 20 -1.48 6.10 -11.28
CA GLN A 20 -2.61 6.49 -12.12
C GLN A 20 -2.40 6.13 -13.60
N GLU A 21 -1.19 6.33 -14.12
CA GLU A 21 -0.80 5.97 -15.49
C GLU A 21 -0.57 4.45 -15.67
N LYS A 22 -0.79 3.64 -14.62
CA LYS A 22 -0.64 2.18 -14.65
C LYS A 22 0.75 1.71 -15.12
N LYS A 23 1.79 2.46 -14.76
CA LYS A 23 3.18 2.18 -15.17
C LYS A 23 3.93 1.25 -14.21
N ILE A 24 3.30 0.87 -13.10
CA ILE A 24 3.86 -0.04 -12.10
C ILE A 24 3.07 -1.35 -12.17
N GLY A 25 3.73 -2.44 -12.58
CA GLY A 25 3.05 -3.74 -12.74
C GLY A 25 2.69 -4.40 -11.39
N SER A 26 3.51 -4.17 -10.36
CA SER A 26 3.28 -4.70 -9.02
C SER A 26 3.90 -3.82 -7.93
N ILE A 27 3.24 -3.73 -6.78
CA ILE A 27 3.73 -3.05 -5.57
C ILE A 27 3.69 -4.06 -4.43
N GLN A 28 4.84 -4.35 -3.83
CA GLN A 28 4.94 -5.18 -2.62
C GLN A 28 5.23 -4.29 -1.42
N PHE A 29 4.56 -4.56 -0.29
CA PHE A 29 4.76 -3.82 0.94
C PHE A 29 4.50 -4.70 2.17
N GLU A 30 5.16 -4.35 3.27
CA GLU A 30 4.93 -4.96 4.58
C GLU A 30 4.17 -3.96 5.46
N TYR A 31 3.08 -4.42 6.05
CA TYR A 31 2.29 -3.70 7.03
C TYR A 31 2.59 -4.25 8.42
N ASN A 32 3.01 -3.38 9.34
CA ASN A 32 3.44 -3.75 10.68
C ASN A 32 3.12 -2.64 11.70
N TYR A 33 3.49 -2.84 12.97
CA TYR A 33 3.18 -1.92 14.07
C TYR A 33 3.72 -0.49 13.88
N LEU A 34 4.76 -0.27 13.07
CA LEU A 34 5.31 1.06 12.83
C LEU A 34 4.36 1.94 12.04
N TRP A 35 3.53 1.36 11.16
CA TRP A 35 2.56 2.09 10.36
C TRP A 35 1.58 2.85 11.25
N LYS A 36 1.09 2.20 12.32
CA LYS A 36 0.26 2.82 13.36
C LYS A 36 0.92 4.02 14.03
N ASN A 37 2.20 3.89 14.38
CA ASN A 37 2.95 4.98 15.03
C ASN A 37 3.15 6.19 14.10
N THR A 38 2.97 5.98 12.80
CA THR A 38 3.03 7.02 11.76
C THR A 38 1.66 7.42 11.22
N SER A 39 0.56 6.97 11.86
CA SER A 39 -0.82 7.23 11.44
C SER A 39 -1.15 6.76 10.02
N ASN A 40 -0.48 5.71 9.54
CA ASN A 40 -0.80 5.05 8.27
C ASN A 40 -1.53 3.72 8.58
N THR A 41 -2.60 3.44 7.85
CA THR A 41 -3.40 2.21 8.00
C THR A 41 -3.32 1.36 6.73
N ILE A 42 -3.71 0.07 6.83
CA ILE A 42 -3.86 -0.73 5.62
C ILE A 42 -5.04 -0.22 4.76
N GLU A 43 -6.06 0.37 5.38
CA GLU A 43 -7.22 0.96 4.71
C GLU A 43 -6.82 2.08 3.75
N ASP A 44 -5.86 2.92 4.15
CA ASP A 44 -5.33 3.99 3.30
C ASP A 44 -4.73 3.41 2.00
N VAL A 45 -3.99 2.30 2.12
CA VAL A 45 -3.41 1.62 0.95
C VAL A 45 -4.50 1.08 0.02
N PHE A 46 -5.55 0.49 0.57
CA PHE A 46 -6.68 0.01 -0.23
C PHE A 46 -7.38 1.17 -0.93
N THR A 47 -7.55 2.30 -0.26
CA THR A 47 -8.14 3.50 -0.86
C THR A 47 -7.33 3.99 -2.06
N ILE A 48 -6.00 3.98 -1.96
CA ILE A 48 -5.11 4.45 -3.03
C ILE A 48 -5.03 3.45 -4.20
N LEU A 49 -4.93 2.15 -3.91
CA LEU A 49 -4.57 1.14 -4.92
C LEU A 49 -5.75 0.37 -5.51
N SER A 50 -6.88 0.24 -4.79
CA SER A 50 -7.96 -0.68 -5.17
C SER A 50 -8.65 -0.35 -6.50
N GLU A 51 -8.57 0.90 -6.97
CA GLU A 51 -9.09 1.30 -8.27
C GLU A 51 -8.33 0.62 -9.42
N ASN A 52 -7.00 0.54 -9.31
CA ASN A 52 -6.12 0.10 -10.41
C ASN A 52 -5.47 -1.27 -10.18
N TYR A 53 -5.50 -1.79 -8.96
CA TYR A 53 -4.79 -3.02 -8.58
C TYR A 53 -5.72 -4.03 -7.92
N HIS A 54 -5.38 -5.31 -8.10
CA HIS A 54 -5.82 -6.41 -7.24
C HIS A 54 -4.85 -6.56 -6.07
N ILE A 55 -5.35 -6.42 -4.85
CA ILE A 55 -4.54 -6.55 -3.63
C ILE A 55 -4.67 -7.97 -3.08
N TYR A 56 -3.54 -8.53 -2.66
CA TYR A 56 -3.44 -9.84 -2.05
C TYR A 56 -2.62 -9.78 -0.77
N ARG A 57 -3.06 -10.50 0.27
CA ARG A 57 -2.22 -10.80 1.43
C ARG A 57 -1.36 -12.02 1.12
N LEU A 58 -0.07 -11.92 1.38
CA LEU A 58 0.87 -13.03 1.29
C LEU A 58 0.92 -13.79 2.62
N THR A 59 0.82 -15.10 2.51
CA THR A 59 0.90 -16.05 3.62
C THR A 59 1.85 -17.18 3.25
N PHE A 60 2.23 -18.01 4.22
CA PHE A 60 3.02 -19.22 3.97
C PHE A 60 2.37 -20.15 2.94
N TRP A 61 1.03 -20.15 2.86
CA TRP A 61 0.25 -20.98 1.95
C TRP A 61 -0.01 -20.33 0.57
N GLY A 62 0.58 -19.16 0.31
CA GLY A 62 0.41 -18.41 -0.93
C GLY A 62 -0.38 -17.12 -0.74
N LYS A 63 -1.09 -16.70 -1.79
CA LYS A 63 -1.76 -15.38 -1.87
C LYS A 63 -3.26 -15.49 -1.61
N ILE A 64 -3.77 -14.67 -0.68
CA ILE A 64 -5.19 -14.55 -0.37
C ILE A 64 -5.69 -13.24 -0.97
N ALA A 65 -6.66 -13.31 -1.87
CA ALA A 65 -7.24 -12.12 -2.49
C ALA A 65 -8.03 -11.30 -1.46
N THR A 66 -7.72 -10.01 -1.36
CA THR A 66 -8.40 -9.07 -0.47
C THR A 66 -9.20 -8.09 -1.33
N LYS A 67 -10.43 -8.48 -1.68
CA LYS A 67 -11.28 -7.70 -2.61
C LYS A 67 -11.70 -6.34 -2.07
N LYS A 68 -11.82 -6.23 -0.74
CA LYS A 68 -12.19 -5.02 -0.01
C LYS A 68 -11.42 -4.98 1.30
N PHE A 69 -11.22 -3.79 1.83
CA PHE A 69 -10.75 -3.62 3.19
C PHE A 69 -11.73 -4.28 4.18
N GLN A 70 -11.16 -4.89 5.22
CA GLN A 70 -11.88 -5.44 6.36
C GLN A 70 -11.08 -5.09 7.61
N ASN A 71 -11.73 -4.70 8.70
CA ASN A 71 -11.05 -4.36 9.96
C ASN A 71 -10.15 -5.50 10.49
N SER A 72 -10.44 -6.75 10.12
CA SER A 72 -9.60 -7.91 10.46
C SER A 72 -8.22 -7.91 9.78
N LEU A 73 -8.05 -7.16 8.68
CA LEU A 73 -6.77 -6.98 7.99
C LEU A 73 -5.84 -6.00 8.73
N GLU A 74 -6.44 -5.12 9.55
CA GLU A 74 -5.74 -4.25 10.49
C GLU A 74 -5.28 -5.09 11.71
N SER A 75 -4.48 -6.12 11.41
CA SER A 75 -4.02 -7.10 12.39
C SER A 75 -2.70 -6.66 13.00
N TYR A 76 -2.76 -6.36 14.30
CA TYR A 76 -1.59 -6.15 15.16
C TYR A 76 -1.51 -7.34 16.14
N PRO A 77 -0.32 -7.86 16.50
CA PRO A 77 1.04 -7.31 16.31
C PRO A 77 1.85 -7.92 15.15
N SER A 78 1.30 -8.88 14.40
CA SER A 78 2.06 -9.61 13.39
C SER A 78 2.21 -8.82 12.10
N ALA A 79 3.46 -8.59 11.67
CA ALA A 79 3.74 -8.06 10.35
C ALA A 79 3.06 -8.92 9.27
N SER A 80 2.40 -8.28 8.32
CA SER A 80 1.71 -8.93 7.21
C SER A 80 2.23 -8.38 5.90
N ASN A 81 2.58 -9.29 4.99
CA ASN A 81 3.07 -8.95 3.67
C ASN A 81 1.92 -8.89 2.68
N TYR A 82 1.97 -7.93 1.77
CA TYR A 82 0.95 -7.71 0.76
C TYR A 82 1.59 -7.48 -0.61
N ILE A 83 0.86 -7.82 -1.66
CA ILE A 83 1.19 -7.48 -3.04
C ILE A 83 -0.05 -6.92 -3.74
N ALA A 84 0.11 -5.77 -4.39
CA ALA A 84 -0.86 -5.21 -5.32
C ALA A 84 -0.37 -5.48 -6.74
N ILE A 85 -1.22 -6.11 -7.57
CA ILE A 85 -0.93 -6.46 -8.97
C ILE A 85 -1.86 -5.66 -9.86
N LEU A 86 -1.31 -5.01 -10.90
CA LEU A 86 -2.09 -4.19 -11.82
C LEU A 86 -3.22 -5.01 -12.48
N LYS A 87 -4.42 -4.40 -12.59
CA LYS A 87 -5.60 -4.99 -13.24
C LYS A 87 -5.45 -5.10 -14.76
#